data_AF-A0A661WFT1-F1
#
_entry.id   AF-A0A661WFT1-F1
#
_cell.length_a   1.000
_cell.length_b   1.000
_cell.length_c   1.000
_cell.angle_alpha   90.00
_cell.angle_beta   90.00
_cell.angle_gamma   90.00
#
_symmetry.space_group_name_H-M   'P 1'
#
loop_
_entity.id
_entity.type
_entity.pdbx_description
1 polymer ?
#
loop_
_entity_poly.entity_id
_entity_poly.type
_entity_poly.pdbx_seq_one_letter_code
_entity_poly.pdbx_strand_id
1 'polypeptide(L)'
;MNKGTNHISTDQIQAYLDQGLDQAEHQEVEIHLDQCPACREELSRLEIIFARLKKLPPLELEKDLSLAVLAQLREESKLSLGITWTLVLEALGAGTVIGLLIPAIRAASWLPVLADTKTEIQAAINIFLTQLASSWLVWWAGLRMNIEQTAKSLFSTIYSPSIEFSPWILILAAGGIGLLANYILLRSDPIRGRNHKY
;
A
#
# COMPACT_ATOMS: atom_id res chain seq x y z
N MET A 1 -5.13 35.02 -33.92
CA MET A 1 -4.73 35.36 -32.54
C MET A 1 -5.15 34.22 -31.63
N ASN A 2 -4.20 33.74 -30.83
CA ASN A 2 -4.11 32.40 -30.21
C ASN A 2 -5.09 32.23 -29.03
N LYS A 3 -5.99 31.23 -29.09
CA LYS A 3 -6.84 30.82 -27.95
C LYS A 3 -6.43 29.40 -27.53
N GLY A 4 -5.23 29.30 -26.99
CA GLY A 4 -4.58 28.05 -26.59
C GLY A 4 -4.46 27.91 -25.07
N THR A 5 -5.56 28.02 -24.34
CA THR A 5 -5.63 27.67 -22.92
C THR A 5 -6.80 26.73 -22.70
N ASN A 6 -6.49 25.44 -22.63
CA ASN A 6 -7.47 24.39 -22.33
C ASN A 6 -7.92 24.57 -20.86
N HIS A 7 -9.16 24.99 -20.64
CA HIS A 7 -9.72 25.18 -19.29
C HIS A 7 -10.21 23.84 -18.73
N ILE A 8 -10.13 23.65 -17.40
CA ILE A 8 -10.76 22.51 -16.73
C ILE A 8 -12.29 22.61 -16.81
N SER A 9 -12.97 21.47 -16.87
CA SER A 9 -14.43 21.46 -17.00
C SER A 9 -15.12 21.88 -15.69
N THR A 10 -16.34 22.39 -15.80
CA THR A 10 -17.14 22.75 -14.62
C THR A 10 -17.39 21.53 -13.72
N ASP A 11 -17.58 20.35 -14.30
CA ASP A 11 -17.79 19.10 -13.55
C ASP A 11 -16.55 18.73 -12.71
N GLN A 12 -15.34 18.96 -13.23
CA GLN A 12 -14.10 18.74 -12.49
C GLN A 12 -13.94 19.74 -11.34
N ILE A 13 -14.33 21.01 -11.53
CA ILE A 13 -14.32 22.03 -10.47
C ILE A 13 -15.33 21.65 -9.37
N GLN A 14 -16.50 21.13 -9.72
CA GLN A 14 -17.50 20.65 -8.75
C GLN A 14 -17.02 19.41 -8.00
N ALA A 15 -16.47 18.42 -8.70
CA ALA A 15 -15.90 17.23 -8.07
C ALA A 15 -14.73 17.58 -7.14
N TYR A 16 -13.94 18.60 -7.46
CA TYR A 16 -12.91 19.15 -6.58
C TYR A 16 -13.50 19.70 -5.28
N LEU A 17 -14.60 20.48 -5.37
CA LEU A 17 -15.29 21.03 -4.19
C LEU A 17 -15.96 19.95 -3.32
N ASP A 18 -16.47 18.89 -3.93
CA ASP A 18 -17.13 17.77 -3.25
C ASP A 18 -16.15 16.72 -2.71
N GLN A 19 -14.83 16.92 -2.89
CA GLN A 19 -13.79 15.94 -2.55
C GLN A 19 -13.99 14.58 -3.25
N GLY A 20 -14.59 14.59 -4.44
CA GLY A 20 -14.90 13.41 -5.25
C GLY A 20 -13.85 13.05 -6.32
N LEU A 21 -12.75 13.81 -6.37
CA LEU A 21 -11.61 13.52 -7.25
C LEU A 21 -10.62 12.58 -6.56
N ASP A 22 -9.92 11.77 -7.36
CA ASP A 22 -8.78 11.03 -6.84
C ASP A 22 -7.57 11.95 -6.59
N GLN A 23 -6.52 11.44 -5.92
CA GLN A 23 -5.38 12.26 -5.52
C GLN A 23 -4.60 12.82 -6.73
N ALA A 24 -4.57 12.12 -7.86
CA ALA A 24 -3.85 12.57 -9.05
C ALA A 24 -4.64 13.67 -9.78
N GLU A 25 -5.94 13.47 -9.95
CA GLU A 25 -6.89 14.44 -10.50
C GLU A 25 -6.91 15.72 -9.66
N HIS A 26 -6.89 15.58 -8.33
CA HIS A 26 -6.87 16.72 -7.41
C HIS A 26 -5.59 17.57 -7.60
N GLN A 27 -4.42 16.94 -7.73
CA GLN A 27 -3.16 17.66 -7.98
C GLN A 27 -3.15 18.34 -9.35
N GLU A 28 -3.70 17.69 -10.38
CA GLU A 28 -3.79 18.28 -11.72
C GLU A 28 -4.68 19.53 -11.73
N VAL A 29 -5.84 19.45 -11.07
CA VAL A 29 -6.74 20.59 -10.90
C VAL A 29 -6.09 21.71 -10.10
N GLU A 30 -5.35 21.39 -9.03
CA GLU A 30 -4.64 22.38 -8.20
C GLU A 30 -3.55 23.12 -8.99
N ILE A 31 -2.73 22.39 -9.77
CA ILE A 31 -1.73 22.99 -10.67
C ILE A 31 -2.41 23.90 -11.71
N HIS A 32 -3.57 23.49 -12.24
CA HIS A 32 -4.31 24.30 -13.18
C HIS A 32 -4.87 25.58 -12.54
N LEU A 33 -5.43 25.48 -11.34
CA LEU A 33 -5.97 26.62 -10.58
C LEU A 33 -4.88 27.63 -10.19
N ASP A 34 -3.64 27.19 -10.00
CA ASP A 34 -2.47 28.05 -9.78
C ASP A 34 -2.11 28.88 -11.01
N GLN A 35 -2.30 28.31 -12.21
CA GLN A 35 -1.89 28.90 -13.48
C GLN A 35 -3.02 29.65 -14.20
N CYS A 36 -4.29 29.30 -13.95
CA CYS A 36 -5.44 29.85 -14.66
C CYS A 36 -6.32 30.74 -13.76
N PRO A 37 -6.25 32.08 -13.89
CA PRO A 37 -7.07 32.99 -13.09
C PRO A 37 -8.57 32.86 -13.38
N ALA A 38 -8.95 32.51 -14.62
CA ALA A 38 -10.36 32.35 -15.00
C ALA A 38 -11.02 31.14 -14.29
N CYS A 39 -10.31 30.02 -14.18
CA CYS A 39 -10.81 28.84 -13.46
C CYS A 39 -10.85 29.08 -11.94
N ARG A 40 -9.94 29.89 -11.40
CA ARG A 40 -9.95 30.31 -9.99
C ARG A 40 -11.16 31.21 -9.68
N GLU A 41 -11.51 32.11 -10.60
CA GLU A 41 -12.71 32.95 -10.47
C GLU A 41 -13.97 32.10 -10.44
N GLU A 42 -14.10 31.12 -11.34
CA GLU A 42 -15.26 30.21 -11.36
C GLU A 42 -15.32 29.31 -10.10
N LEU A 43 -14.18 28.81 -9.61
CA LEU A 43 -14.11 28.09 -8.33
C LEU A 43 -14.64 28.98 -7.19
N SER A 44 -14.15 30.22 -7.07
CA SER A 44 -14.56 31.15 -6.02
C SER A 44 -16.06 31.46 -6.06
N ARG A 45 -16.63 31.54 -7.28
CA ARG A 45 -18.07 31.73 -7.49
C ARG A 45 -18.87 30.54 -6.96
N LEU A 46 -18.43 29.32 -7.23
CA LEU A 46 -19.06 28.10 -6.74
C LEU A 46 -18.91 27.95 -5.22
N GLU A 47 -17.75 28.25 -4.65
CA GLU A 47 -17.51 28.26 -3.20
C GLU A 47 -18.51 29.17 -2.45
N ILE A 48 -18.80 30.36 -2.99
CA ILE A 48 -19.80 31.27 -2.42
C ILE A 48 -21.19 30.61 -2.38
N ILE A 49 -21.57 29.87 -3.43
CA ILE A 49 -22.85 29.16 -3.49
C ILE A 49 -22.88 28.05 -2.43
N PHE A 50 -21.85 27.21 -2.37
CA PHE A 50 -21.74 26.14 -1.37
C PHE A 50 -21.72 26.69 0.07
N ALA A 51 -21.06 27.82 0.32
CA ALA A 51 -21.05 28.47 1.61
C ALA A 51 -22.44 28.98 2.03
N ARG A 52 -23.29 29.38 1.07
CA ARG A 52 -24.70 29.69 1.34
C ARG A 52 -25.52 28.43 1.60
N LEU A 53 -25.26 27.36 0.86
CA LEU A 53 -25.94 26.08 1.06
C LEU A 53 -25.64 25.45 2.42
N LYS A 54 -24.39 25.50 2.88
CA LYS A 54 -23.98 25.01 4.22
C LYS A 54 -24.60 25.81 5.37
N LYS A 55 -25.11 27.02 5.11
CA LYS A 55 -25.80 27.86 6.10
C LYS A 55 -27.30 27.57 6.19
N LEU A 56 -27.86 26.69 5.34
CA LEU A 56 -29.25 26.29 5.52
C LEU A 56 -29.41 25.61 6.89
N PRO A 57 -30.52 25.89 7.60
CA PRO A 57 -30.79 25.25 8.87
C PRO A 57 -30.86 23.73 8.66
N PRO A 58 -30.23 22.94 9.54
CA PRO A 58 -30.40 21.49 9.49
C PRO A 58 -31.90 21.19 9.64
N LEU A 59 -32.46 20.46 8.68
CA LEU A 59 -33.81 19.94 8.83
C LEU A 59 -33.79 18.87 9.92
N GLU A 60 -34.52 19.11 11.00
CA GLU A 60 -34.82 18.06 11.95
C GLU A 60 -35.65 17.00 11.22
N LEU A 61 -35.09 15.81 11.08
CA LEU A 61 -35.80 14.66 10.56
C LEU A 61 -36.97 14.37 11.51
N GLU A 62 -38.21 14.49 11.03
CA GLU A 62 -39.42 14.23 11.82
C GLU A 62 -39.47 12.80 12.38
N LYS A 63 -38.71 11.88 11.78
CA LYS A 63 -38.61 10.48 12.18
C LYS A 63 -37.18 10.10 12.47
N ASP A 64 -36.97 9.46 13.61
CA ASP A 64 -35.69 8.85 13.96
C ASP A 64 -35.47 7.57 13.13
N LEU A 65 -34.79 7.75 12.00
CA LEU A 65 -34.42 6.65 11.09
C LEU A 65 -33.30 5.79 11.67
N SER A 66 -32.59 6.23 12.72
CA SER A 66 -31.49 5.46 13.30
C SER A 66 -32.00 4.17 13.93
N LEU A 67 -33.15 4.22 14.59
CA LEU A 67 -33.80 3.05 15.19
C LEU A 67 -34.22 2.02 14.16
N ALA A 68 -34.76 2.47 13.02
CA ALA A 68 -35.16 1.57 11.93
C ALA A 68 -33.96 0.91 11.27
N VAL A 69 -32.89 1.67 10.98
CA VAL A 69 -31.65 1.13 10.39
C VAL A 69 -30.95 0.18 11.35
N LEU A 70 -30.81 0.56 12.63
CA LEU A 70 -30.19 -0.30 13.65
C LEU A 70 -30.99 -1.58 13.88
N ALA A 71 -32.31 -1.52 13.83
CA ALA A 71 -33.17 -2.70 13.92
C ALA A 71 -32.93 -3.65 12.73
N GLN A 72 -32.82 -3.10 11.52
CA GLN A 72 -32.60 -3.89 10.31
C GLN A 72 -31.22 -4.54 10.25
N LEU A 73 -30.16 -3.83 10.67
CA LEU A 73 -28.80 -4.38 10.75
C LEU A 73 -28.68 -5.53 11.77
N ARG A 74 -29.40 -5.44 12.91
CA ARG A 74 -29.41 -6.48 13.94
C ARG A 74 -30.13 -7.75 13.50
N GLU A 75 -31.06 -7.63 12.56
CA GLU A 75 -31.82 -8.77 12.05
C GLU A 75 -31.00 -9.61 11.07
N GLU A 76 -30.14 -8.97 10.29
CA GLU A 76 -29.16 -9.64 9.42
C GLU A 76 -28.01 -10.31 10.20
N SER A 77 -27.69 -9.82 11.40
CA SER A 77 -26.57 -10.33 12.19
C SER A 77 -26.87 -11.57 13.03
N LYS A 78 -28.06 -12.18 12.91
CA LYS A 78 -28.36 -13.42 13.62
C LYS A 78 -27.66 -14.57 12.89
N LEU A 79 -26.48 -14.93 13.40
CA LEU A 79 -25.77 -16.15 13.01
C LEU A 79 -26.75 -17.33 13.06
N SER A 80 -26.85 -18.07 11.96
CA SER A 80 -27.80 -19.16 11.87
C SER A 80 -27.49 -20.20 12.95
N LEU A 81 -28.56 -20.81 13.47
CA LEU A 81 -28.46 -21.81 14.54
C LEU A 81 -27.47 -22.93 14.16
N GLY A 82 -27.39 -23.28 12.88
CA GLY A 82 -26.44 -24.25 12.34
C GLY A 82 -24.97 -23.86 12.52
N ILE A 83 -24.60 -22.60 12.23
CA ILE A 83 -23.21 -22.11 12.38
C ILE A 83 -22.79 -22.10 13.85
N THR A 84 -23.73 -21.73 14.73
CA THR A 84 -23.47 -21.72 16.18
C THR A 84 -23.19 -23.13 16.69
N TRP A 85 -23.96 -24.13 16.26
CA TRP A 85 -23.75 -25.52 16.66
C TRP A 85 -22.49 -26.15 16.06
N THR A 86 -22.10 -25.79 14.84
CA THR A 86 -20.82 -26.24 14.26
C THR A 86 -19.62 -25.70 15.04
N LEU A 87 -19.65 -24.43 15.45
CA LEU A 87 -18.57 -23.83 16.24
C LEU A 87 -18.45 -24.45 17.64
N VAL A 88 -19.58 -24.76 18.28
CA VAL A 88 -19.58 -25.46 19.57
C VAL A 88 -19.00 -26.87 19.44
N LEU A 89 -19.36 -27.60 18.39
CA LEU A 89 -18.85 -28.95 18.14
C LEU A 89 -17.34 -28.93 17.83
N GLU A 90 -16.87 -27.94 17.08
CA GLU A 90 -15.46 -27.74 16.78
C GLU A 90 -14.65 -27.43 18.05
N ALA A 91 -15.16 -26.53 18.90
CA ALA A 91 -14.51 -26.18 20.16
C ALA A 91 -14.38 -27.39 21.10
N LEU A 92 -15.42 -28.24 21.18
CA LEU A 92 -15.39 -29.48 21.95
C LEU A 92 -14.41 -30.50 21.35
N GLY A 93 -14.38 -30.63 20.02
CA GLY A 93 -13.41 -31.48 19.31
C GLY A 93 -11.96 -31.07 19.59
N ALA A 94 -11.66 -29.78 19.42
CA ALA A 94 -10.34 -29.22 19.69
C ALA A 94 -9.91 -29.42 21.16
N GLY A 95 -10.82 -29.16 22.11
CA GLY A 95 -10.57 -29.38 23.54
C GLY A 95 -10.24 -30.84 23.85
N THR A 96 -10.94 -31.78 23.21
CA THR A 96 -10.70 -33.23 23.39
C THR A 96 -9.34 -33.65 22.83
N VAL A 97 -8.97 -33.17 21.64
CA VAL A 97 -7.66 -33.43 21.02
C VAL A 97 -6.52 -32.86 21.87
N ILE A 98 -6.66 -31.62 22.34
CA ILE A 98 -5.67 -30.97 23.22
C ILE A 98 -5.54 -31.76 24.53
N GLY A 99 -6.65 -32.15 25.15
CA GLY A 99 -6.67 -32.94 26.39
C GLY A 99 -5.95 -34.28 26.25
N LEU A 100 -6.08 -34.96 25.10
CA LEU A 100 -5.42 -36.23 24.81
C LEU A 100 -3.94 -36.07 24.43
N LEU A 101 -3.55 -34.95 23.81
CA LEU A 101 -2.15 -34.70 23.43
C LEU A 101 -1.25 -34.32 24.61
N ILE A 102 -1.78 -33.67 25.65
CA ILE A 102 -1.01 -33.27 26.84
C ILE A 102 -0.27 -34.44 27.52
N PRO A 103 -0.91 -35.59 27.84
CA PRO A 103 -0.21 -36.73 28.44
C PRO A 103 0.77 -37.39 27.45
N ALA A 104 0.47 -37.41 26.14
CA ALA A 104 1.37 -37.93 25.12
C ALA A 104 2.65 -37.08 24.99
N ILE A 105 2.52 -35.76 25.05
CA ILE A 105 3.66 -34.82 25.03
C ILE A 105 4.51 -34.95 26.30
N ARG A 106 3.89 -35.17 27.46
CA ARG A 106 4.60 -35.36 28.74
C ARG A 106 5.34 -36.71 28.83
N ALA A 107 4.80 -37.76 28.20
CA ALA A 107 5.40 -39.10 28.20
C ALA A 107 6.45 -39.30 27.11
N ALA A 108 6.52 -38.41 26.13
CA ALA A 108 7.36 -38.62 24.97
C ALA A 108 8.80 -38.10 25.22
N SER A 109 9.75 -39.01 25.13
CA SER A 109 11.21 -38.85 25.35
C SER A 109 11.97 -38.14 24.21
N TRP A 110 11.27 -37.40 23.34
CA TRP A 110 11.80 -36.67 22.16
C TRP A 110 12.25 -35.24 22.46
N LEU A 111 11.99 -34.72 23.66
CA LEU A 111 12.50 -33.43 24.14
C LEU A 111 14.03 -33.23 23.98
N PRO A 112 14.92 -34.21 24.22
CA PRO A 112 16.35 -34.06 23.94
C PRO A 112 16.72 -33.99 22.45
N VAL A 113 15.89 -34.51 21.54
CA VAL A 113 16.14 -34.39 20.08
C VAL A 113 15.96 -32.94 19.61
N LEU A 114 15.01 -32.21 20.18
CA LEU A 114 14.83 -30.78 19.89
C LEU A 114 15.96 -29.91 20.49
N ALA A 115 16.61 -30.36 21.57
CA ALA A 115 17.78 -29.67 22.11
C ALA A 115 19.01 -29.84 21.20
N ASP A 116 19.18 -31.01 20.57
CA ASP A 116 20.28 -31.28 19.63
C ASP A 116 20.09 -30.57 18.28
N THR A 117 18.84 -30.41 17.81
CA THR A 117 18.55 -29.67 16.55
C THR A 117 18.98 -28.20 16.56
N LYS A 118 19.21 -27.58 17.72
CA LYS A 118 19.72 -26.20 17.77
C LYS A 118 21.11 -26.07 17.19
N THR A 119 21.98 -27.07 17.41
CA THR A 119 23.37 -27.02 16.94
C THR A 119 23.45 -27.27 15.43
N GLU A 120 22.66 -28.20 14.92
CA GLU A 120 22.55 -28.50 13.48
C GLU A 120 21.92 -27.34 12.70
N ILE A 121 20.86 -26.73 13.21
CA ILE A 121 20.21 -25.57 12.58
C ILE A 121 21.16 -24.37 12.57
N GLN A 122 21.87 -24.13 13.68
CA GLN A 122 22.83 -23.03 13.75
C GLN A 122 24.02 -23.24 12.81
N ALA A 123 24.51 -24.48 12.66
CA ALA A 123 25.53 -24.83 11.68
C ALA A 123 25.02 -24.63 10.24
N ALA A 124 23.81 -25.09 9.93
CA ALA A 124 23.20 -24.92 8.61
C ALA A 124 23.00 -23.43 8.24
N ILE A 125 22.55 -22.61 9.20
CA ILE A 125 22.41 -21.16 9.02
C ILE A 125 23.78 -20.52 8.77
N ASN A 126 24.81 -20.85 9.55
CA ASN A 126 26.15 -20.30 9.35
C ASN A 126 26.74 -20.69 7.99
N ILE A 127 26.55 -21.94 7.55
CA ILE A 127 26.99 -22.42 6.23
C ILE A 127 26.24 -21.66 5.13
N PHE A 128 24.92 -21.52 5.25
CA PHE A 128 24.12 -20.76 4.28
C PHE A 128 24.54 -19.30 4.20
N LEU A 129 24.72 -18.62 5.33
CA LEU A 129 25.12 -17.21 5.38
C LEU A 129 26.51 -16.99 4.79
N THR A 130 27.46 -17.90 5.04
CA THR A 130 28.80 -17.81 4.45
C THR A 130 28.78 -18.07 2.94
N GLN A 131 27.98 -19.04 2.47
CA GLN A 131 27.76 -19.25 1.04
C GLN A 131 27.15 -18.01 0.39
N LEU A 132 26.06 -17.48 0.96
CA LEU A 132 25.38 -16.29 0.46
C LEU A 132 26.33 -15.08 0.38
N ALA A 133 27.11 -14.84 1.44
CA ALA A 133 28.09 -13.75 1.46
C ALA A 133 29.16 -13.91 0.39
N SER A 134 29.69 -15.13 0.19
CA SER A 134 30.71 -15.40 -0.83
C SER A 134 30.16 -15.24 -2.25
N SER A 135 28.95 -15.76 -2.53
CA SER A 135 28.27 -15.60 -3.81
C SER A 135 27.96 -14.13 -4.09
N TRP A 136 27.53 -13.39 -3.08
CA TRP A 136 27.28 -11.96 -3.17
C TRP A 136 28.55 -11.18 -3.50
N LEU A 137 29.67 -11.45 -2.82
CA LEU A 137 30.95 -10.77 -3.08
C LEU A 137 31.47 -11.02 -4.51
N VAL A 138 31.39 -12.26 -5.00
CA VAL A 138 31.81 -12.61 -6.37
C VAL A 138 30.94 -11.91 -7.41
N TRP A 139 29.62 -11.96 -7.22
CA TRP A 139 28.69 -11.29 -8.11
C TRP A 139 28.92 -9.77 -8.11
N TRP A 140 29.16 -9.17 -6.95
CA TRP A 140 29.42 -7.73 -6.82
C TRP A 140 30.73 -7.29 -7.46
N ALA A 141 31.81 -8.08 -7.30
CA ALA A 141 33.07 -7.85 -8.00
C ALA A 141 32.88 -7.91 -9.53
N GLY A 142 32.12 -8.90 -10.01
CA GLY A 142 31.78 -9.04 -11.42
C GLY A 142 30.95 -7.87 -11.95
N LEU A 143 29.92 -7.44 -11.21
CA LEU A 143 29.11 -6.30 -11.59
C LEU A 143 29.93 -5.02 -11.66
N ARG A 144 30.77 -4.77 -10.65
CA ARG A 144 31.67 -3.61 -10.63
C ARG A 144 32.56 -3.59 -11.87
N MET A 145 33.18 -4.72 -12.21
CA MET A 145 34.01 -4.82 -13.42
C MET A 145 33.22 -4.54 -14.69
N ASN A 146 32.02 -5.10 -14.82
CA ASN A 146 31.15 -4.85 -15.99
C ASN A 146 30.76 -3.37 -16.07
N ILE A 147 30.35 -2.75 -14.96
CA ILE A 147 30.01 -1.32 -14.90
C ILE A 147 31.22 -0.47 -15.27
N GLU A 148 32.41 -0.76 -14.73
CA GLU A 148 33.63 -0.01 -15.08
C GLU A 148 33.99 -0.16 -16.56
N GLN A 149 33.84 -1.36 -17.15
CA GLN A 149 34.09 -1.60 -18.57
C GLN A 149 33.07 -0.89 -19.46
N THR A 150 31.78 -0.96 -19.12
CA THR A 150 30.69 -0.28 -19.85
C THR A 150 30.77 1.24 -19.68
N ALA A 151 31.14 1.74 -18.50
CA ALA A 151 31.34 3.17 -18.27
C ALA A 151 32.55 3.69 -19.06
N LYS A 152 33.67 2.96 -19.09
CA LYS A 152 34.84 3.33 -19.90
C LYS A 152 34.56 3.32 -21.39
N SER A 153 33.75 2.38 -21.88
CA SER A 153 33.38 2.33 -23.31
C SER A 153 32.40 3.44 -23.70
N LEU A 154 31.46 3.81 -22.82
CA LEU A 154 30.46 4.84 -23.08
C LEU A 154 30.96 6.28 -22.83
N PHE A 155 31.89 6.48 -21.89
CA PHE A 155 32.31 7.82 -21.43
C PHE A 155 33.80 8.14 -21.69
N SER A 156 34.44 7.48 -22.66
CA SER A 156 35.87 7.65 -23.00
C SER A 156 36.31 9.08 -23.36
N THR A 157 35.37 10.01 -23.55
CA THR A 157 35.60 11.42 -23.90
C THR A 157 35.38 12.41 -22.74
N ILE A 158 34.91 11.95 -21.59
CA ILE A 158 34.61 12.81 -20.44
C ILE A 158 35.61 12.52 -19.33
N TYR A 159 36.46 13.51 -19.01
CA TYR A 159 37.39 13.50 -17.90
C TYR A 159 36.60 13.27 -16.60
N SER A 160 36.61 12.05 -16.07
CA SER A 160 35.91 11.70 -14.84
C SER A 160 36.86 11.88 -13.65
N PRO A 161 36.51 12.70 -12.64
CA PRO A 161 37.17 12.58 -11.35
C PRO A 161 36.88 11.18 -10.82
N SER A 162 37.88 10.54 -10.21
CA SER A 162 37.76 9.23 -9.58
C SER A 162 36.79 9.30 -8.40
N ILE A 163 35.49 9.15 -8.68
CA ILE A 163 34.48 9.01 -7.64
C ILE A 163 34.55 7.56 -7.18
N GLU A 164 35.22 7.33 -6.05
CA GLU A 164 35.15 6.06 -5.34
C GLU A 164 33.73 5.90 -4.78
N PHE A 165 32.88 5.18 -5.50
CA PHE A 165 31.53 4.87 -5.01
C PHE A 165 31.63 3.89 -3.84
N SER A 166 31.44 4.40 -2.63
CA SER A 166 31.29 3.57 -1.43
C SER A 166 30.08 2.63 -1.59
N PRO A 167 30.21 1.34 -1.22
CA PRO A 167 29.10 0.37 -1.29
C PRO A 167 27.82 0.84 -0.59
N TRP A 168 27.96 1.63 0.48
CA TRP A 168 26.83 2.20 1.22
C TRP A 168 26.01 3.20 0.39
N ILE A 169 26.66 3.98 -0.49
CA ILE A 169 25.97 4.95 -1.35
C ILE A 169 25.10 4.21 -2.37
N LEU A 170 25.57 3.09 -2.90
CA LEU A 170 24.80 2.26 -3.83
C LEU A 170 23.60 1.59 -3.15
N ILE A 171 23.76 1.14 -1.90
CA ILE A 171 22.64 0.58 -1.10
C ILE A 171 21.59 1.65 -0.84
N LEU A 172 22.01 2.86 -0.45
CA LEU A 172 21.09 3.98 -0.24
C LEU A 172 20.40 4.41 -1.54
N ALA A 173 21.11 4.44 -2.66
CA ALA A 173 20.55 4.76 -3.97
C ALA A 173 19.52 3.70 -4.42
N ALA A 174 19.85 2.41 -4.28
CA ALA A 174 18.93 1.32 -4.62
C ALA A 174 17.69 1.31 -3.72
N GLY A 175 17.86 1.53 -2.41
CA GLY A 175 16.75 1.68 -1.47
C GLY A 175 15.88 2.90 -1.80
N GLY A 176 16.49 4.03 -2.16
CA GLY A 176 15.80 5.23 -2.60
C GLY A 176 14.98 5.01 -3.88
N ILE A 177 15.56 4.36 -4.89
CA ILE A 177 14.87 4.00 -6.13
C ILE A 177 13.69 3.06 -5.84
N GLY A 178 13.88 2.07 -4.97
CA GLY A 178 12.81 1.14 -4.57
C GLY A 178 11.64 1.84 -3.88
N LEU A 179 11.92 2.77 -2.96
CA LEU A 179 10.88 3.58 -2.31
C LEU A 179 10.14 4.47 -3.30
N LEU A 180 10.87 5.07 -4.25
CA LEU A 180 10.31 5.96 -5.27
C LEU A 180 9.44 5.18 -6.27
N ALA A 181 9.89 3.99 -6.68
CA ALA A 181 9.10 3.08 -7.51
C ALA A 181 7.83 2.62 -6.78
N ASN A 182 7.94 2.25 -5.51
CA ASN A 182 6.79 1.84 -4.70
C ASN A 182 5.80 2.99 -4.49
N TYR A 183 6.29 4.21 -4.31
CA TYR A 183 5.49 5.43 -4.24
C TYR A 183 4.71 5.71 -5.53
N ILE A 184 5.35 5.56 -6.69
CA ILE A 184 4.69 5.72 -8.00
C ILE A 184 3.63 4.64 -8.22
N LEU A 185 3.91 3.40 -7.80
CA LEU A 185 3.04 2.25 -8.04
C LEU A 185 1.80 2.25 -7.13
N LEU A 186 1.93 2.72 -5.89
CA LEU A 186 0.80 2.94 -4.98
C LEU A 186 -0.06 4.16 -5.36
N ARG A 187 0.51 5.10 -6.12
CA ARG A 187 -0.24 6.24 -6.68
C ARG A 187 -1.09 5.83 -7.90
N SER A 188 -0.67 4.81 -8.64
CA SER A 188 -1.42 4.30 -9.79
C SER A 188 -2.49 3.30 -9.35
N ASP A 189 -3.67 3.79 -8.95
CA ASP A 189 -4.83 2.94 -8.64
C ASP A 189 -5.52 2.52 -9.96
N PRO A 190 -5.55 1.22 -10.34
CA PRO A 190 -6.11 0.79 -11.62
C PRO A 190 -7.61 0.48 -11.59
N ILE A 191 -8.34 0.83 -10.50
CA ILE A 191 -9.77 0.50 -10.34
C ILE A 191 -10.66 1.68 -10.74
N ARG A 192 -10.58 2.14 -11.99
CA ARG A 192 -11.59 3.08 -12.55
C ARG A 192 -11.92 2.78 -14.01
N GLY A 193 -12.20 1.51 -14.31
CA GLY A 193 -12.45 1.06 -15.69
C GLY A 193 -13.61 0.08 -15.90
N ARG A 194 -14.34 -0.33 -14.86
CA ARG A 194 -15.52 -1.18 -15.00
C ARG A 194 -16.58 -0.70 -14.03
N ASN A 195 -17.55 0.08 -14.53
CA ASN A 195 -18.97 0.06 -14.14
C ASN A 195 -19.71 1.29 -14.67
N HIS A 196 -19.83 1.41 -16.00
CA HIS A 196 -20.88 2.24 -16.63
C HIS A 196 -21.37 1.57 -17.92
N LYS A 197 -22.16 0.52 -17.75
CA LYS A 197 -23.21 0.09 -18.68
C LYS A 197 -24.31 -0.50 -17.82
N TYR A 198 -25.35 0.28 -17.55
CA TYR A 198 -26.78 -0.06 -17.57
C TYR A 198 -27.57 1.22 -17.30
#